data_AF-A0A2E5CEK0-F1
#
_entry.id   AF-A0A2E5CEK0-F1
#
_cell.length_a   1.000
_cell.length_b   1.000
_cell.length_c   1.000
_cell.angle_alpha   90.00
_cell.angle_beta   90.00
_cell.angle_gamma   90.00
#
_symmetry.space_group_name_H-M   'P 1'
#
loop_
_entity.id
_entity.type
_entity.pdbx_description
1 polymer ?
#
loop_
_entity_poly.entity_id
_entity_poly.type
_entity_poly.pdbx_seq_one_letter_code
_entity_poly.pdbx_strand_id
1 'polypeptide(L)'
;MKLSTYLISLLLISSNCFAKDHCKYLSVKHVSELFNELAQFKASKSIPVLDYYCRPCNDTYVRPIVVQELEYKTHEVKGFASILINGKEYDFAYLFLNGQNLGHKYQCKTEVSSKTLFPTQEKS
;
A
#
# COMPACT_ATOMS: atom_id res chain seq x y z
N MET A 1 -39.00 4.78 45.10
CA MET A 1 -37.84 4.17 44.42
C MET A 1 -37.67 4.81 43.05
N LYS A 2 -36.63 5.64 42.85
CA LYS A 2 -36.28 6.18 41.53
C LYS A 2 -35.12 5.36 40.99
N LEU A 3 -35.38 4.46 40.04
CA LEU A 3 -34.32 3.80 39.29
C LEU A 3 -33.70 4.82 38.34
N SER A 4 -32.48 5.25 38.67
CA SER A 4 -31.62 6.02 37.77
C SER A 4 -31.06 5.05 36.73
N THR A 5 -31.63 5.08 35.53
CA THR A 5 -31.12 4.38 34.36
C THR A 5 -29.87 5.10 33.87
N TYR A 6 -28.69 4.55 34.21
CA TYR A 6 -27.44 4.94 33.57
C TYR A 6 -27.41 4.41 32.14
N LEU A 7 -27.59 5.31 31.17
CA LEU A 7 -27.32 5.05 29.76
C LEU A 7 -25.79 4.95 29.60
N ILE A 8 -25.25 3.74 29.62
CA ILE A 8 -23.85 3.49 29.25
C ILE A 8 -23.80 3.55 27.72
N SER A 9 -23.56 4.74 27.19
CA SER A 9 -23.25 4.95 25.78
C SER A 9 -21.87 4.36 25.50
N LEU A 10 -21.84 3.11 25.03
CA LEU A 10 -20.65 2.43 24.53
C LEU A 10 -20.20 3.14 23.24
N LEU A 11 -19.39 4.19 23.36
CA LEU A 11 -18.66 4.78 22.25
C LEU A 11 -17.60 3.77 21.79
N LEU A 12 -18.00 2.86 20.90
CA LEU A 12 -17.08 2.11 20.05
C LEU A 12 -16.40 3.12 19.13
N ILE A 13 -15.33 3.75 19.62
CA ILE A 13 -14.42 4.52 18.79
C ILE A 13 -13.71 3.51 17.90
N SER A 14 -14.33 3.15 16.78
CA SER A 14 -13.67 2.40 15.73
C SER A 14 -12.52 3.26 15.24
N SER A 15 -11.31 2.90 15.68
CA SER A 15 -10.05 3.47 15.20
C SER A 15 -9.81 3.00 13.77
N ASN A 16 -10.70 3.37 12.85
CA ASN A 16 -10.45 3.22 11.43
C ASN A 16 -9.35 4.22 11.11
N CYS A 17 -8.11 3.76 11.12
CA CYS A 17 -7.08 4.45 10.39
C CYS A 17 -7.48 4.39 8.92
N PHE A 18 -8.18 5.42 8.46
CA PHE A 18 -8.35 5.66 7.04
C PHE A 18 -7.00 6.06 6.52
N ALA A 19 -6.19 5.06 6.14
CA ALA A 19 -5.13 5.28 5.17
C ALA A 19 -5.80 5.95 3.98
N LYS A 20 -5.59 7.27 3.81
CA LYS A 20 -6.12 7.96 2.65
C LYS A 20 -5.47 7.32 1.43
N ASP A 21 -6.24 7.14 0.36
CA ASP A 21 -5.67 6.71 -0.91
C ASP A 21 -4.72 7.83 -1.40
N HIS A 22 -3.42 7.64 -1.23
CA HIS A 22 -2.36 8.57 -1.63
C HIS A 22 -1.86 8.26 -3.03
N CYS A 23 -1.56 6.99 -3.29
CA CYS A 23 -0.98 6.51 -4.54
C CYS A 23 -1.67 5.23 -5.00
N LYS A 24 -2.98 5.10 -4.77
CA LYS A 24 -3.75 3.93 -5.21
C LYS A 24 -3.87 3.83 -6.74
N TYR A 25 -3.94 4.98 -7.41
CA TYR A 25 -3.98 5.07 -8.86
C TYR A 25 -2.76 5.84 -9.37
N LEU A 26 -2.19 5.38 -10.47
CA LEU A 26 -1.10 6.07 -11.17
C LEU A 26 -1.50 6.34 -12.62
N SER A 27 -0.68 7.11 -13.33
CA SER A 27 -0.87 7.27 -14.78
C SER A 27 -0.78 5.92 -15.49
N VAL A 28 -1.57 5.71 -16.55
CA VAL A 28 -1.55 4.48 -17.37
C VAL A 28 -0.14 4.08 -17.79
N LYS A 29 0.72 5.05 -18.09
CA LYS A 29 2.13 4.82 -18.42
C LYS A 29 2.85 4.16 -17.24
N HIS A 30 2.79 4.76 -16.05
CA HIS A 30 3.47 4.25 -14.86
C HIS A 30 2.89 2.90 -14.38
N VAL A 31 1.58 2.69 -14.50
CA VAL A 31 0.96 1.39 -14.19
C VAL A 31 1.44 0.32 -15.14
N SER A 32 1.53 0.61 -16.45
CA SER A 32 2.04 -0.33 -17.44
C SER A 32 3.50 -0.71 -17.16
N GLU A 33 4.34 0.27 -16.82
CA GLU A 33 5.74 0.05 -16.44
C GLU A 33 5.84 -0.80 -15.16
N LEU A 34 5.08 -0.47 -14.13
CA LEU A 34 5.03 -1.21 -12.87
C LEU A 34 4.51 -2.64 -13.07
N PHE A 35 3.47 -2.83 -13.88
CA PHE A 35 2.90 -4.15 -14.17
C PHE A 35 3.94 -5.07 -14.82
N ASN A 36 4.69 -4.56 -15.80
CA ASN A 36 5.77 -5.30 -16.44
C ASN A 36 6.90 -5.64 -15.47
N GLU A 37 7.30 -4.69 -14.60
CA GLU A 37 8.31 -4.95 -13.57
C GLU A 37 7.86 -6.03 -12.58
N LEU A 38 6.62 -5.95 -12.08
CA LEU A 38 6.07 -6.95 -11.16
C LEU A 38 5.91 -8.32 -11.84
N ALA A 39 5.53 -8.36 -13.11
CA ALA A 39 5.44 -9.60 -13.88
C ALA A 39 6.83 -10.25 -14.06
N GLN A 40 7.86 -9.46 -14.38
CA GLN A 40 9.24 -9.95 -14.47
C GLN A 40 9.78 -10.41 -13.11
N PHE A 41 9.51 -9.65 -12.04
CA PHE A 41 9.86 -10.04 -10.68
C PHE A 41 9.21 -11.36 -10.28
N LYS A 42 7.90 -11.52 -10.56
CA LYS A 42 7.16 -12.77 -10.35
C LYS A 42 7.78 -13.94 -11.13
N ALA A 43 8.15 -13.74 -12.39
CA ALA A 43 8.73 -14.80 -13.22
C ALA A 43 10.16 -15.20 -12.79
N SER A 44 10.92 -14.29 -12.17
CA SER A 44 12.33 -14.51 -11.80
C SER A 44 12.54 -15.07 -10.39
N LYS A 45 11.50 -15.20 -9.58
CA LYS A 45 11.57 -15.66 -8.18
C LYS A 45 10.69 -16.88 -7.97
N SER A 46 11.19 -17.86 -7.21
CA SER A 46 10.38 -18.99 -6.78
C SER A 46 9.24 -18.58 -5.85
N ILE A 47 9.49 -17.56 -5.01
CA ILE A 47 8.49 -16.94 -4.12
C ILE A 47 8.65 -15.42 -4.24
N PRO A 48 7.88 -14.76 -5.12
CA PRO A 48 7.95 -13.31 -5.29
C PRO A 48 7.21 -12.61 -4.14
N VAL A 49 7.93 -11.86 -3.32
CA VAL A 49 7.38 -11.15 -2.15
C VAL A 49 7.53 -9.65 -2.33
N LEU A 50 6.43 -8.93 -2.11
CA LEU A 50 6.40 -7.49 -1.88
C LEU A 50 6.25 -7.21 -0.38
N ASP A 51 6.80 -6.10 0.07
CA ASP A 51 6.65 -5.66 1.45
C ASP A 51 5.57 -4.58 1.52
N TYR A 52 4.62 -4.72 2.44
CA TYR A 52 3.65 -3.68 2.77
C TYR A 52 3.98 -3.07 4.13
N TYR A 53 4.08 -1.74 4.18
CA TYR A 53 4.28 -1.02 5.43
C TYR A 53 3.70 0.39 5.40
N CYS A 54 2.76 0.68 6.30
CA CYS A 54 2.14 1.99 6.47
C CYS A 54 2.46 2.56 7.87
N ARG A 55 3.48 3.43 7.94
CA ARG A 55 3.83 4.17 9.17
C ARG A 55 2.68 5.03 9.71
N PRO A 56 1.95 5.84 8.90
CA PRO A 56 0.81 6.62 9.41
C PRO A 56 -0.33 5.75 9.93
N CYS A 57 -0.39 4.50 9.50
CA CYS A 57 -1.34 3.50 10.00
C CYS A 57 -0.93 2.89 11.35
N ASN A 58 0.20 3.32 11.91
CA ASN A 58 0.83 2.71 13.08
C ASN A 58 1.09 1.21 12.88
N ASP A 59 1.46 0.80 11.66
CA ASP A 59 1.93 -0.56 11.41
C ASP A 59 3.15 -0.83 12.29
N THR A 60 3.07 -1.89 13.11
CA THR A 60 4.14 -2.29 14.02
C THR A 60 5.17 -3.21 13.36
N TYR A 61 4.86 -3.75 12.18
CA TYR A 61 5.74 -4.64 11.42
C TYR A 61 5.46 -4.56 9.91
N VAL A 62 6.43 -4.99 9.12
CA VAL A 62 6.32 -5.14 7.66
C VAL A 62 5.50 -6.39 7.34
N ARG A 63 4.46 -6.25 6.52
CA ARG A 63 3.61 -7.35 6.08
C ARG A 63 4.07 -7.86 4.72
N PRO A 64 4.55 -9.11 4.60
CA PRO A 64 4.90 -9.67 3.30
C PRO A 64 3.64 -10.00 2.49
N ILE A 65 3.69 -9.75 1.19
CA ILE A 65 2.65 -10.10 0.21
C ILE A 65 3.29 -10.99 -0.84
N VAL A 66 2.94 -12.27 -0.86
CA VAL A 66 3.35 -13.18 -1.93
C VAL A 66 2.54 -12.86 -3.19
N VAL A 67 3.19 -12.54 -4.30
CA VAL A 67 2.55 -12.15 -5.56
C VAL A 67 2.15 -13.40 -6.35
N GLN A 68 0.90 -13.81 -6.22
CA GLN A 68 0.33 -14.96 -6.94
C GLN A 68 -0.30 -14.51 -8.25
N GLU A 69 -1.05 -13.41 -8.23
CA GLU A 69 -1.80 -12.90 -9.37
C GLU A 69 -1.60 -11.40 -9.52
N LEU A 70 -1.55 -10.94 -10.77
CA LEU A 70 -1.46 -9.54 -11.15
C LEU A 70 -2.54 -9.26 -12.19
N GLU A 71 -3.35 -8.24 -11.94
CA GLU A 71 -4.38 -7.79 -12.88
C GLU A 71 -4.26 -6.29 -13.08
N TYR A 72 -4.31 -5.86 -14.34
CA TYR A 72 -4.33 -4.44 -14.70
C TYR A 72 -5.78 -3.94 -14.69
N LYS A 73 -6.06 -2.87 -13.94
CA LYS A 73 -7.42 -2.31 -13.84
C LYS A 73 -7.43 -0.83 -14.20
N THR A 74 -8.23 -0.46 -15.19
CA THR A 74 -8.45 0.95 -15.54
C THR A 74 -9.32 1.64 -14.50
N HIS A 75 -9.00 2.90 -14.19
CA HIS A 75 -9.83 3.75 -13.33
C HIS A 75 -10.91 4.46 -14.17
N GLU A 76 -12.00 4.90 -13.53
CA GLU A 76 -13.06 5.66 -14.19
C GLU A 76 -12.56 7.01 -14.74
N VAL A 77 -11.58 7.61 -14.05
CA VAL A 77 -10.90 8.81 -14.52
C VAL A 77 -9.90 8.43 -15.61
N LYS A 78 -10.14 8.94 -16.82
CA LYS A 78 -9.30 8.72 -17.99
C LYS A 78 -7.82 9.03 -17.71
N GLY A 79 -6.94 8.14 -18.14
CA GLY A 79 -5.50 8.29 -18.00
C GLY A 79 -4.92 7.73 -16.70
N PHE A 80 -5.76 7.21 -15.81
CA PHE A 80 -5.36 6.55 -14.56
C PHE A 80 -5.73 5.07 -14.54
N ALA A 81 -4.94 4.28 -13.83
CA ALA A 81 -5.16 2.86 -13.63
C ALA A 81 -4.53 2.41 -12.29
N SER A 82 -4.75 1.15 -11.93
CA SER A 82 -4.11 0.46 -10.81
C SER A 82 -3.78 -0.99 -11.17
N ILE A 83 -3.11 -1.67 -10.23
CA ILE A 83 -2.80 -3.10 -10.32
C ILE A 83 -3.44 -3.78 -9.12
N LEU A 84 -4.20 -4.83 -9.38
CA LEU A 84 -4.66 -5.74 -8.33
C LEU A 84 -3.59 -6.81 -8.13
N ILE A 85 -3.18 -6.98 -6.88
CA ILE A 85 -2.25 -8.02 -6.44
C ILE A 85 -3.08 -9.03 -5.65
N ASN A 86 -3.19 -10.26 -6.15
CA ASN A 86 -4.04 -11.31 -5.60
C ASN A 86 -5.51 -10.85 -5.44
N GLY A 87 -6.06 -10.20 -6.47
CA GLY A 87 -7.44 -9.68 -6.47
C GLY A 87 -7.67 -8.47 -5.55
N LYS A 88 -6.64 -7.96 -4.86
CA LYS A 88 -6.74 -6.81 -3.97
C LYS A 88 -5.99 -5.61 -4.54
N GLU A 89 -6.63 -4.46 -4.49
CA GLU A 89 -6.02 -3.17 -4.79
C GLU A 89 -5.25 -2.66 -3.57
N TYR A 90 -4.04 -2.15 -3.80
CA TYR A 90 -3.15 -1.61 -2.78
C TYR A 90 -2.74 -0.19 -3.12
N ASP A 91 -2.50 0.60 -2.08
CA ASP A 91 -1.87 1.91 -2.24
C ASP A 91 -0.35 1.74 -2.42
N PHE A 92 0.17 2.15 -3.58
CA PHE A 92 1.60 2.03 -3.89
C PHE A 92 2.49 2.88 -2.97
N ALA A 93 1.93 3.84 -2.24
CA ALA A 93 2.64 4.59 -1.20
C ALA A 93 3.15 3.68 -0.08
N TYR A 94 2.56 2.50 0.11
CA TYR A 94 2.91 1.58 1.19
C TYR A 94 3.50 0.26 0.70
N LEU A 95 3.70 0.10 -0.61
CA LEU A 95 4.30 -1.08 -1.19
C LEU A 95 5.78 -0.86 -1.50
N PHE A 96 6.59 -1.86 -1.17
CA PHE A 96 8.02 -1.86 -1.42
C PHE A 96 8.43 -3.12 -2.17
N LEU A 97 9.29 -2.93 -3.17
CA LEU A 97 9.94 -4.00 -3.91
C LEU A 97 11.44 -3.91 -3.65
N ASN A 98 12.04 -4.97 -3.07
CA ASN A 98 13.44 -4.97 -2.65
C ASN A 98 13.80 -3.74 -1.78
N GLY A 99 12.89 -3.36 -0.88
CA GLY A 99 13.04 -2.20 0.01
C GLY A 99 12.86 -0.83 -0.66
N GLN A 100 12.58 -0.74 -1.97
CA GLN A 100 12.28 0.53 -2.66
C GLN A 100 10.77 0.77 -2.73
N ASN A 101 10.31 1.97 -2.37
CA ASN A 101 8.89 2.32 -2.39
C ASN A 101 8.36 2.49 -3.83
N LEU A 102 7.30 1.77 -4.16
CA LEU A 102 6.73 1.77 -5.52
C LEU A 102 6.09 3.13 -5.85
N GLY A 103 5.37 3.76 -4.92
CA GLY A 103 4.79 5.09 -5.13
C GLY A 103 5.84 6.15 -5.48
N HIS A 104 6.93 6.23 -4.71
CA HIS A 104 8.03 7.17 -4.97
C HIS A 104 8.74 6.88 -6.30
N LYS A 105 8.96 5.60 -6.64
CA LYS A 105 9.59 5.20 -7.92
C LYS A 105 8.78 5.69 -9.12
N TYR A 106 7.45 5.61 -9.05
CA TYR A 106 6.53 5.98 -10.12
C TYR A 106 5.92 7.39 -9.95
N GLN A 107 6.69 8.29 -9.34
CA GLN A 107 6.41 9.73 -9.22
C GLN A 107 5.16 10.10 -8.40
N CYS A 108 4.62 9.19 -7.59
CA CYS A 108 3.65 9.52 -6.57
C CYS A 108 4.38 9.84 -5.25
N LYS A 109 4.81 11.10 -5.13
CA LYS A 109 5.50 11.58 -3.92
C LYS A 109 4.46 11.90 -2.86
N THR A 110 4.60 11.26 -1.70
CA THR A 110 3.77 11.54 -0.53
C THR A 110 4.66 11.65 0.71
N GLU A 111 4.27 12.52 1.64
CA GLU A 111 4.97 12.71 2.92
C GLU A 111 4.72 11.56 3.90
N VAL A 112 3.72 10.72 3.59
CA VAL A 112 3.26 9.64 4.46
C VAL A 112 4.06 8.35 4.31
N SER A 113 5.00 8.29 3.36
CA SER A 113 5.87 7.14 3.15
C SER A 113 7.30 7.54 2.79
N SER A 114 8.27 6.73 3.22
CA SER A 114 9.69 6.89 2.89
C SER A 114 10.01 6.32 1.51
N LYS A 115 11.07 6.83 0.88
CA LYS A 115 11.59 6.29 -0.40
C LYS A 115 12.09 4.85 -0.27
N THR A 116 12.65 4.51 0.88
CA THR A 116 13.16 3.17 1.20
C THR A 116 12.51 2.64 2.47
N LEU A 117 12.36 1.32 2.56
CA LEU A 117 11.76 0.64 3.72
C LEU A 117 12.65 0.75 4.96
N PHE A 118 13.95 0.56 4.74
CA PHE A 118 14.97 0.74 5.76
C PHE A 118 15.81 1.97 5.40
N PRO A 119 16.07 2.87 6.35
CA PRO A 119 17.03 3.94 6.13
C PRO A 119 18.41 3.30 5.89
N THR A 120 19.13 3.76 4.87
CA THR A 120 20.54 3.40 4.69
C THR A 120 21.26 3.84 5.94
N GLN A 121 21.88 2.90 6.67
CA GLN A 121 22.78 3.31 7.74
C GLN A 121 23.95 4.05 7.09
N GLU A 122 24.04 5.36 7.29
CA GLU A 122 25.27 6.09 7.02
C GLU A 122 26.36 5.40 7.84
N LYS A 123 27.37 4.86 7.16
CA LYS A 123 28.58 4.39 7.85
C LYS A 123 29.19 5.63 8.52
N SER A 124 29.00 5.73 9.84
CA SER A 124 29.73 6.66 10.71
C SER A 124 31.21 6.32 10.70
#